data_AF-A0A6M3IKQ9-F1
#
_entry.id   AF-A0A6M3IKQ9-F1
#
_cell.length_a   1.000
_cell.length_b   1.000
_cell.length_c   1.000
_cell.angle_alpha   90.00
_cell.angle_beta   90.00
_cell.angle_gamma   90.00
#
_symmetry.space_group_name_H-M   'P 1'
#
loop_
_entity.id
_entity.type
_entity.pdbx_description
1 polymer ?
#
loop_
_entity_poly.entity_id
_entity_poly.type
_entity_poly.pdbx_seq_one_letter_code
_entity_poly.pdbx_strand_id
1 'polypeptide(L)'
;MQEYKRKMTEARFQSEILTPWFKKNGWTCAYEAKVSSGNTIPFSKFQPQQLPALYKVKHGILHHKISDMDVNLKPFDGFCMNKEKAYVIALFNKDKKAGRKKFYLLDIDEVMKIKNSGAKSLKIGDFELLGVTIETTIV
;
A
#
# COMPACT_ATOMS: atom_id res chain seq x y z
N MET A 1 14.86 28.92 11.42
CA MET A 1 13.64 28.53 10.68
C MET A 1 13.25 27.12 11.11
N GLN A 2 12.12 26.95 11.79
CA GLN A 2 11.56 25.61 12.01
C GLN A 2 10.98 25.14 10.68
N GLU A 3 11.65 24.16 10.07
CA GLU A 3 11.13 23.47 8.90
C GLU A 3 9.81 22.78 9.28
N TYR A 4 8.70 23.35 8.85
CA TYR A 4 7.37 22.82 9.15
C TYR A 4 7.25 21.48 8.41
N LYS A 5 7.55 20.37 9.10
CA LYS A 5 7.49 19.01 8.52
C LYS A 5 6.09 18.72 8.00
N ARG A 6 5.90 18.97 6.71
CA ARG A 6 4.64 18.87 5.97
C ARG A 6 4.04 17.47 6.15
N LYS A 7 2.75 17.38 6.51
CA LYS A 7 2.04 16.11 6.79
C LYS A 7 2.20 15.10 5.64
N MET A 8 2.43 13.82 5.95
CA MET A 8 2.42 12.77 4.93
C MET A 8 0.99 12.49 4.53
N THR A 9 0.69 12.63 3.25
CA THR A 9 -0.56 12.17 2.65
C THR A 9 -0.28 10.86 1.91
N GLU A 10 -1.34 10.13 1.54
CA GLU A 10 -1.21 8.91 0.74
C GLU A 10 -0.57 9.21 -0.62
N ALA A 11 -1.01 10.27 -1.30
CA ALA A 11 -0.42 10.72 -2.56
C ALA A 11 1.10 10.97 -2.44
N ARG A 12 1.52 11.69 -1.39
CA ARG A 12 2.94 11.94 -1.14
C ARG A 12 3.71 10.67 -0.79
N PHE A 13 3.11 9.77 0.00
CA PHE A 13 3.73 8.48 0.30
C PHE A 13 3.96 7.67 -0.97
N GLN A 14 2.99 7.64 -1.88
CA GLN A 14 3.11 6.97 -3.16
C GLN A 14 4.19 7.60 -4.05
N SER A 15 4.22 8.93 -4.17
CA SER A 15 5.14 9.63 -5.08
C SER A 15 6.57 9.76 -4.53
N GLU A 16 6.73 10.07 -3.24
CA GLU A 16 8.03 10.38 -2.61
C GLU A 16 8.74 9.12 -2.07
N ILE A 17 8.02 8.04 -1.77
CA ILE A 17 8.61 6.84 -1.14
C ILE A 17 8.38 5.60 -1.99
N LEU A 18 7.12 5.23 -2.27
CA LEU A 18 6.84 3.95 -2.93
C LEU A 18 7.35 3.92 -4.37
N THR A 19 7.10 4.97 -5.15
CA THR A 19 7.51 5.00 -6.56
C THR A 19 9.04 4.91 -6.72
N PRO A 20 9.86 5.70 -6.00
CA PRO A 20 11.32 5.52 -6.03
C PRO A 20 11.76 4.13 -5.56
N TRP A 21 11.12 3.60 -4.51
CA TRP A 21 11.46 2.27 -3.99
C TRP A 21 11.16 1.16 -5.01
N PHE A 22 10.00 1.18 -5.66
CA PHE A 22 9.66 0.21 -6.72
C PHE A 22 10.61 0.30 -7.91
N LYS A 23 10.91 1.52 -8.38
CA LYS A 23 11.87 1.74 -9.48
C LYS A 23 13.26 1.21 -9.17
N LYS A 24 13.72 1.37 -7.92
CA LYS A 24 15.02 0.86 -7.47
C LYS A 24 15.08 -0.66 -7.34
N ASN A 25 14.01 -1.28 -6.86
CA ASN A 25 14.00 -2.71 -6.51
C ASN A 25 13.42 -3.63 -7.61
N GLY A 26 12.78 -3.08 -8.65
CA GLY A 26 12.26 -3.86 -9.77
C GLY A 26 11.14 -4.84 -9.39
N TRP A 27 10.30 -4.47 -8.43
CA TRP A 27 9.25 -5.35 -7.91
C TRP A 27 7.98 -5.31 -8.77
N THR A 28 7.50 -6.49 -9.17
CA THR A 28 6.16 -6.68 -9.73
C THR A 28 5.19 -7.08 -8.61
N CYS A 29 4.16 -6.27 -8.38
CA CYS A 29 3.06 -6.59 -7.48
C CYS A 29 1.86 -5.68 -7.74
N ALA A 30 0.69 -6.08 -7.24
CA ALA A 30 -0.41 -5.14 -6.98
C ALA A 30 -0.33 -4.66 -5.54
N TYR A 31 -0.71 -3.41 -5.28
CA TYR A 31 -0.79 -2.93 -3.92
C TYR A 31 -1.89 -1.90 -3.71
N GLU A 32 -2.36 -1.82 -2.48
CA GLU A 32 -3.14 -0.70 -1.97
C GLU A 32 -2.34 -0.02 -0.85
N ALA A 33 -2.00 1.26 -1.04
CA ALA A 33 -1.25 2.02 -0.05
C ALA A 33 -2.20 2.74 0.93
N LYS A 34 -1.86 2.75 2.22
CA LYS A 34 -2.60 3.50 3.24
C LYS A 34 -1.63 4.21 4.19
N VAL A 35 -2.01 5.43 4.58
CA VAL A 35 -1.30 6.21 5.60
C VAL A 35 -2.20 6.38 6.81
N SER A 36 -1.70 5.99 7.98
CA SER A 36 -2.40 6.19 9.26
C SER A 36 -1.61 7.13 10.17
N SER A 37 -2.31 7.97 10.93
CA SER A 37 -1.71 8.75 12.01
C SER A 37 -1.70 8.02 13.36
N GLY A 38 -2.42 6.90 13.46
CA GLY A 38 -2.49 6.06 14.66
C GLY A 38 -1.73 4.76 14.48
N ASN A 39 -2.16 3.72 15.21
CA ASN A 39 -1.61 2.36 15.14
C ASN A 39 -2.52 1.41 14.35
N THR A 40 -3.55 1.93 13.68
CA THR A 40 -4.57 1.12 13.02
C THR A 40 -4.99 1.71 11.67
N ILE A 41 -5.43 0.84 10.77
CA ILE A 41 -6.07 1.18 9.50
C ILE A 41 -7.45 0.50 9.50
N PRO A 42 -8.54 1.25 9.68
CA PRO A 42 -9.90 0.70 9.62
C PRO A 42 -10.20 0.08 8.25
N PHE A 43 -10.90 -1.04 8.21
CA PHE A 43 -11.32 -1.65 6.94
C PHE A 43 -12.27 -0.75 6.13
N SER A 44 -12.98 0.16 6.80
CA SER A 44 -13.80 1.19 6.15
C SER A 44 -13.00 2.23 5.35
N LYS A 45 -11.66 2.24 5.45
CA LYS A 45 -10.77 3.08 4.62
C LYS A 45 -10.44 2.45 3.27
N PHE A 46 -10.82 1.19 3.07
CA PHE A 46 -10.71 0.52 1.78
C PHE A 46 -12.03 0.67 1.04
N GLN A 47 -11.95 0.97 -0.26
CA GLN A 47 -13.09 0.88 -1.13
C GLN A 47 -13.51 -0.59 -1.28
N PRO A 48 -14.82 -0.89 -1.44
CA PRO A 48 -15.32 -2.27 -1.45
C PRO A 48 -14.59 -3.21 -2.43
N GLN A 49 -14.13 -2.69 -3.56
CA GLN A 49 -13.45 -3.44 -4.62
C GLN A 49 -11.96 -3.67 -4.39
N GLN A 50 -11.30 -2.91 -3.50
CA GLN A 50 -9.83 -2.92 -3.40
C GLN A 50 -9.28 -4.26 -2.90
N LEU A 51 -9.78 -4.74 -1.75
CA LEU A 51 -9.30 -6.01 -1.19
C LEU A 51 -9.67 -7.23 -2.06
N PRO A 52 -10.91 -7.35 -2.59
CA PRO A 52 -11.23 -8.41 -3.55
C PRO A 52 -10.38 -8.38 -4.81
N ALA A 53 -10.04 -7.20 -5.35
CA ALA A 53 -9.19 -7.10 -6.54
C ALA A 53 -7.75 -7.56 -6.24
N LEU A 54 -7.17 -7.16 -5.12
CA LEU A 54 -5.85 -7.66 -4.68
C LEU A 54 -5.86 -9.18 -4.49
N TYR A 55 -6.92 -9.72 -3.87
CA TYR A 55 -7.04 -11.16 -3.68
C TYR A 55 -7.13 -11.89 -5.03
N LYS A 56 -7.86 -11.32 -6.00
CA LYS A 56 -7.95 -11.84 -7.37
C LYS A 56 -6.62 -11.78 -8.12
N VAL A 57 -5.80 -10.75 -7.90
CA VAL A 57 -4.43 -10.69 -8.45
C VAL A 57 -3.60 -11.87 -7.97
N LYS A 58 -3.68 -12.21 -6.68
CA LYS A 58 -2.87 -13.28 -6.08
C LYS A 58 -3.35 -14.69 -6.43
N HIS A 59 -4.66 -14.91 -6.48
CA HIS A 59 -5.22 -16.26 -6.66
C HIS A 59 -5.83 -16.52 -8.03
N GLY A 60 -5.87 -15.53 -8.91
CA GLY A 60 -6.48 -15.63 -10.21
C GLY A 60 -5.87 -14.70 -11.25
N ILE A 61 -6.71 -14.23 -12.18
CA ILE A 61 -6.31 -13.33 -13.25
C ILE A 61 -7.12 -12.04 -13.12
N LEU A 62 -6.43 -10.90 -13.01
CA LEU A 62 -7.02 -9.58 -13.07
C LEU A 62 -6.52 -8.87 -14.34
N HIS A 63 -7.43 -8.69 -15.30
CA HIS A 63 -7.22 -7.81 -16.44
C HIS A 63 -7.89 -6.46 -16.15
N HIS A 64 -7.17 -5.36 -16.37
CA HIS A 64 -7.66 -4.01 -16.20
C HIS A 64 -7.28 -3.15 -17.41
N LYS A 65 -8.29 -2.63 -18.10
CA LYS A 65 -8.12 -1.63 -19.17
C LYS A 65 -8.03 -0.23 -18.54
N ILE A 66 -7.06 0.57 -18.95
CA ILE A 66 -6.93 1.96 -18.53
C ILE A 66 -7.92 2.82 -19.32
N SER A 67 -8.79 3.55 -18.62
CA SER A 67 -9.84 4.39 -19.22
C SER A 67 -9.29 5.41 -20.21
N ASP A 68 -9.87 5.48 -21.42
CA ASP A 68 -9.48 6.38 -22.52
C ASP A 68 -9.58 7.88 -22.17
N MET A 69 -10.26 8.21 -21.06
CA MET A 69 -10.41 9.56 -20.53
C MET A 69 -9.21 10.05 -19.69
N ASP A 70 -8.15 9.25 -19.52
CA ASP A 70 -6.94 9.72 -18.84
C ASP A 70 -6.25 10.79 -19.69
N VAL A 71 -6.11 11.99 -19.13
CA VAL A 71 -5.52 13.15 -19.79
C VAL A 71 -4.01 13.02 -20.02
N ASN A 72 -3.38 12.03 -19.39
CA ASN A 72 -1.94 11.80 -19.53
C ASN A 72 -1.64 10.82 -20.67
N LEU A 73 -0.45 10.96 -21.28
CA LEU A 73 0.08 9.97 -22.21
C LEU A 73 0.27 8.64 -21.48
N LYS A 74 -0.57 7.65 -21.82
CA LYS A 74 -0.47 6.33 -21.22
C LYS A 74 0.64 5.54 -21.92
N PRO A 75 1.45 4.79 -21.16
CA PRO A 75 2.45 3.90 -21.74
C PRO A 75 1.84 2.65 -22.42
N PHE A 76 0.58 2.32 -22.12
CA PHE A 76 -0.16 1.16 -22.63
C PHE A 76 -1.67 1.29 -22.37
N ASP A 77 -2.50 0.45 -22.99
CA ASP A 77 -3.97 0.48 -22.86
C ASP A 77 -4.55 -0.31 -21.68
N GLY A 78 -3.74 -1.16 -21.07
CA GLY A 78 -4.17 -2.03 -19.98
C GLY A 78 -3.04 -2.86 -19.41
N PHE A 79 -3.34 -3.57 -18.32
CA PHE A 79 -2.44 -4.54 -17.71
C PHE A 79 -3.20 -5.80 -17.30
N CYS A 80 -2.48 -6.93 -17.27
CA CYS A 80 -2.99 -8.20 -16.80
C CYS A 80 -2.04 -8.76 -15.75
N MET A 81 -2.59 -9.12 -14.59
CA MET A 81 -1.85 -9.77 -13.51
C MET A 81 -2.40 -11.19 -13.30
N ASN A 82 -1.52 -12.19 -13.29
CA ASN A 82 -1.88 -13.59 -13.15
C ASN A 82 -1.10 -14.20 -12.00
N LYS A 83 -1.80 -14.48 -10.89
CA LYS A 83 -1.24 -15.08 -9.67
C LYS A 83 -0.01 -14.35 -9.15
N GLU A 84 -0.05 -13.02 -9.18
CA GLU A 84 1.06 -12.18 -8.77
C GLU A 84 0.98 -11.75 -7.31
N LYS A 85 2.11 -11.29 -6.76
CA LYS A 85 2.16 -10.76 -5.40
C LYS A 85 1.18 -9.58 -5.22
N ALA A 86 0.46 -9.58 -4.10
CA ALA A 86 -0.50 -8.53 -3.77
C ALA A 86 -0.42 -8.14 -2.29
N TYR A 87 -0.32 -6.83 -2.01
CA TYR A 87 -0.05 -6.32 -0.67
C TYR A 87 -0.98 -5.18 -0.27
N VAL A 88 -1.24 -5.06 1.04
CA VAL A 88 -1.58 -3.77 1.65
C VAL A 88 -0.28 -3.15 2.15
N ILE A 89 0.03 -1.94 1.68
CA ILE A 89 1.24 -1.22 2.06
C ILE A 89 0.87 -0.10 3.03
N ALA A 90 1.46 -0.11 4.23
CA ALA A 90 1.08 0.80 5.31
C ALA A 90 2.25 1.67 5.76
N LEU A 91 1.98 2.96 5.92
CA LEU A 91 2.82 3.89 6.66
C LEU A 91 2.09 4.38 7.91
N PHE A 92 2.62 4.06 9.09
CA PHE A 92 2.08 4.51 10.38
C PHE A 92 2.89 5.70 10.90
N ASN A 93 2.31 6.89 10.87
CA ASN A 93 2.92 8.13 11.38
C ASN A 93 2.68 8.32 12.88
N LYS A 94 2.89 7.28 13.69
CA LYS A 94 2.75 7.36 15.15
C LYS A 94 3.73 8.36 15.75
N ASP A 95 4.95 8.40 15.20
CA ASP A 95 6.03 9.22 15.73
C ASP A 95 6.53 10.23 14.70
N LYS A 96 5.96 11.44 14.75
CA LYS A 96 6.34 12.55 13.85
C LYS A 96 7.81 12.96 14.04
N LYS A 97 8.44 12.61 15.16
CA LYS A 97 9.81 13.01 15.53
C LYS A 97 10.87 12.02 15.06
N ALA A 98 10.59 10.70 15.07
CA ALA A 98 11.56 9.66 14.71
C ALA A 98 11.92 9.60 13.21
N GLY A 99 11.24 10.38 12.37
CA GLY A 99 11.38 10.33 10.92
C GLY A 99 10.58 9.18 10.32
N ARG A 100 10.06 9.38 9.11
CA ARG A 100 9.21 8.39 8.40
C ARG A 100 10.09 7.31 7.76
N LYS A 101 10.84 6.58 8.58
CA LYS A 101 11.94 5.72 8.12
C LYS A 101 11.54 4.30 7.76
N LYS A 102 10.27 3.92 7.95
CA LYS A 102 9.84 2.59 7.57
C LYS A 102 8.39 2.56 7.13
N PHE A 103 8.10 1.64 6.22
CA PHE A 103 6.75 1.25 5.85
C PHE A 103 6.65 -0.27 5.84
N TYR A 104 5.43 -0.78 5.82
CA TYR A 104 5.16 -2.20 5.97
C TYR A 104 4.39 -2.73 4.78
N LEU A 105 4.64 -3.97 4.41
CA LEU A 105 3.88 -4.70 3.42
C LEU A 105 3.24 -5.90 4.11
N LEU A 106 1.92 -5.99 4.07
CA LEU A 106 1.18 -7.15 4.56
C LEU A 106 0.55 -7.86 3.37
N ASP A 107 0.83 -9.16 3.25
CA ASP A 107 0.28 -9.99 2.19
C ASP A 107 -1.24 -10.02 2.24
N ILE A 108 -1.89 -9.99 1.07
CA ILE A 108 -3.35 -9.97 0.98
C ILE A 108 -4.02 -11.16 1.67
N ASP A 109 -3.38 -12.32 1.74
CA ASP A 109 -3.94 -13.48 2.44
C ASP A 109 -4.08 -13.23 3.94
N GLU A 110 -3.06 -12.63 4.54
CA GLU A 110 -3.08 -12.27 5.97
C GLU A 110 -4.10 -11.16 6.23
N VAL A 111 -4.19 -10.17 5.33
CA VAL A 111 -5.23 -9.14 5.40
C VAL A 111 -6.63 -9.75 5.39
N MET A 112 -6.88 -10.71 4.49
CA MET A 112 -8.17 -11.37 4.36
C MET A 112 -8.48 -12.29 5.54
N LYS A 113 -7.49 -13.03 6.08
CA LYS A 113 -7.64 -13.80 7.33
C LYS A 113 -8.04 -12.90 8.49
N ILE A 114 -7.35 -11.77 8.68
CA ILE A 114 -7.67 -10.82 9.75
C ILE A 114 -9.08 -10.25 9.56
N LYS A 115 -9.43 -9.81 8.34
CA LYS A 115 -10.77 -9.28 8.03
C LYS A 115 -11.87 -10.31 8.31
N ASN A 116 -11.66 -11.55 7.89
CA ASN A 116 -12.64 -12.64 8.03
C ASN A 116 -12.77 -13.14 9.48
N SER A 117 -11.81 -12.83 10.36
CA SER A 117 -11.95 -13.09 11.81
C SER A 117 -12.94 -12.15 12.51
N GLY A 118 -13.49 -11.16 11.79
CA GLY A 118 -14.39 -10.14 12.34
C GLY A 118 -13.69 -8.88 12.83
N ALA A 119 -12.36 -8.77 12.65
CA ALA A 119 -11.63 -7.56 12.96
C ALA A 119 -12.15 -6.36 12.14
N LYS A 120 -12.17 -5.17 12.75
CA LYS A 120 -12.64 -3.93 12.11
C LYS A 120 -11.50 -3.09 11.52
N SER A 121 -10.25 -3.45 11.80
CA SER A 121 -9.06 -2.72 11.37
C SER A 121 -7.84 -3.64 11.34
N LEU A 122 -6.83 -3.24 10.55
CA LEU A 122 -5.47 -3.77 10.61
C LEU A 122 -4.67 -2.95 11.63
N LYS A 123 -3.95 -3.58 12.54
CA LYS A 123 -3.10 -2.95 13.54
C LYS A 123 -1.65 -2.97 13.09
N ILE A 124 -0.84 -2.00 13.52
CA ILE A 124 0.60 -1.98 13.25
C ILE A 124 1.29 -3.26 13.70
N GLY A 125 0.85 -3.86 14.82
CA GLY A 125 1.36 -5.14 15.29
C GLY A 125 1.11 -6.30 14.32
N ASP A 126 0.03 -6.27 13.53
CA ASP A 126 -0.24 -7.28 12.50
C ASP A 126 0.81 -7.16 11.38
N PHE A 127 1.16 -5.93 11.00
CA PHE A 127 2.21 -5.65 10.02
C PHE A 127 3.62 -6.01 10.54
N GLU A 128 3.88 -5.76 11.82
CA GLU A 128 5.17 -6.08 12.45
C GLU A 128 5.37 -7.58 12.63
N LEU A 129 4.30 -8.33 12.90
CA LEU A 129 4.35 -9.77 13.14
C LEU A 129 4.30 -10.59 11.84
N LEU A 130 3.43 -10.21 10.91
CA LEU A 130 3.10 -11.03 9.73
C LEU A 130 3.59 -10.42 8.41
N GLY A 131 4.00 -9.15 8.44
CA GLY A 131 4.41 -8.41 7.26
C GLY A 131 5.91 -8.33 7.07
N VAL A 132 6.30 -7.65 5.98
CA VAL A 132 7.68 -7.25 5.72
C VAL A 132 7.84 -5.79 6.11
N THR A 133 8.82 -5.50 6.95
CA THR A 133 9.21 -4.12 7.28
C THR A 133 10.28 -3.65 6.31
N ILE A 134 10.03 -2.51 5.66
CA ILE A 134 11.00 -1.86 4.78
C ILE A 134 11.51 -0.61 5.46
N GLU A 135 12.82 -0.55 5.70
CA GLU A 135 13.48 0.66 6.13
C GLU A 135 13.89 1.51 4.93
N THR A 136 13.59 2.81 5.01
CA THR A 136 13.91 3.80 4.01
C THR A 136 14.81 4.85 4.61
N THR A 137 15.99 5.03 4.03
CA THR A 137 16.77 6.25 4.21
C THR A 137 16.07 7.34 3.41
N ILE A 138 15.27 8.17 4.07
CA ILE A 138 14.81 9.42 3.44
C ILE A 138 16.07 10.26 3.25
N VAL A 139 16.50 10.39 1.99
CA VAL A 139 17.60 11.27 1.58
C VAL A 139 17.11 12.71 1.62
#